data_AF-A0A8R2D720-F1
#
_entry.id   AF-A0A8R2D720-F1
#
_cell.length_a   1.000
_cell.length_b   1.000
_cell.length_c   1.000
_cell.angle_alpha   90.00
_cell.angle_beta   90.00
_cell.angle_gamma   90.00
#
_symmetry.space_group_name_H-M   'P 1'
#
loop_
_entity.id
_entity.type
_entity.pdbx_description
1 polymer ?
#
loop_
_entity_poly.entity_id
_entity_poly.type
_entity_poly.pdbx_seq_one_letter_code
_entity_poly.pdbx_strand_id
1 'polypeptide(L)'
;MSEKQPCTYRQTRFHRFHGYNLSLHEQDTVAHREMSFANAIVFSEQSLSPGEVFLIEIESSENGWSGHIRLGLTQLDPDALQRSGHLLPQCAIPDMVSNKTMGESWVCALTKHQAWYDANYLTNYFRLDGNHVFTSRGTFPTSILKSSGHEKMDILPTDVGSRVGVLYLPCGQNMAVMHFIINVNSLQSACRETILKNIKAASVSKLPLPNALKEYLLYKT
;
A
#
# COMPACT_ATOMS: atom_id res chain seq x y z
N MET A 1 6.70 35.29 1.36
CA MET A 1 5.84 34.12 1.66
C MET A 1 5.54 33.46 0.33
N SER A 2 5.97 32.22 0.12
CA SER A 2 5.65 31.48 -1.11
C SER A 2 4.41 30.64 -0.85
N GLU A 3 3.31 30.93 -1.56
CA GLU A 3 2.11 30.10 -1.56
C GLU A 3 2.46 28.69 -2.03
N LYS A 4 2.23 27.70 -1.18
CA LYS A 4 2.35 26.29 -1.57
C LYS A 4 1.15 25.94 -2.45
N GLN A 5 1.42 25.80 -3.75
CA GLN A 5 0.47 25.36 -4.76
C GLN A 5 -0.07 23.95 -4.38
N PRO A 6 -1.40 23.71 -4.40
CA PRO A 6 -1.93 22.38 -4.14
C PRO A 6 -1.46 21.44 -5.24
N CYS A 7 -0.67 20.43 -4.88
CA CYS A 7 -0.30 19.38 -5.81
C CYS A 7 -1.53 18.52 -6.07
N THR A 8 -2.02 18.52 -7.32
CA THR A 8 -2.97 17.51 -7.78
C THR A 8 -2.28 16.15 -7.68
N TYR A 9 -2.80 15.24 -6.86
CA TYR A 9 -2.39 13.84 -6.89
C TYR A 9 -2.50 13.35 -8.33
N ARG A 10 -1.36 13.07 -8.98
CA ARG A 10 -1.35 12.56 -10.35
C ARG A 10 -1.61 11.07 -10.26
N GLN A 11 -2.74 10.64 -10.83
CA GLN A 11 -3.02 9.21 -11.00
C GLN A 11 -1.88 8.59 -11.82
N THR A 12 -1.23 7.60 -11.22
CA THR A 12 -0.13 6.86 -11.83
C THR A 12 -0.68 5.67 -12.60
N ARG A 13 -0.06 5.34 -13.73
CA ARG A 13 -0.37 4.14 -14.51
C ARG A 13 0.60 3.01 -14.18
N PHE A 14 0.20 1.80 -14.52
CA PHE A 14 1.05 0.63 -14.61
C PHE A 14 1.80 0.61 -15.94
N HIS A 15 3.00 0.03 -15.93
CA HIS A 15 3.82 -0.12 -17.12
C HIS A 15 3.24 -1.22 -18.02
N ARG A 16 3.27 -1.00 -19.35
CA ARG A 16 2.75 -1.96 -20.35
C ARG A 16 3.58 -3.24 -20.47
N PHE A 17 4.84 -3.19 -20.04
CA PHE A 17 5.65 -4.38 -19.86
C PHE A 17 5.30 -5.03 -18.51
N HIS A 18 4.48 -6.07 -18.55
CA HIS A 18 3.99 -6.79 -17.38
C HIS A 18 3.97 -8.31 -17.64
N GLY A 19 3.70 -9.07 -16.58
CA GLY A 19 3.61 -10.52 -16.64
C GLY A 19 2.47 -11.01 -17.54
N TYR A 20 2.65 -12.20 -18.11
CA TYR A 20 1.76 -12.81 -19.09
C TYR A 20 0.31 -12.98 -18.59
N ASN A 21 0.10 -13.21 -17.29
CA ASN A 21 -1.21 -13.45 -16.71
C ASN A 21 -1.91 -12.16 -16.24
N LEU A 22 -1.39 -10.99 -16.60
CA LEU A 22 -2.03 -9.70 -16.33
C LEU A 22 -2.62 -9.11 -17.60
N SER A 23 -3.75 -8.42 -17.42
CA SER A 23 -4.34 -7.48 -18.36
C SER A 23 -4.39 -6.10 -17.71
N LEU A 24 -4.21 -5.05 -18.52
CA LEU A 24 -4.34 -3.67 -18.07
C LEU A 24 -5.67 -3.08 -18.55
N HIS A 25 -6.36 -2.38 -17.67
CA HIS A 25 -7.64 -1.71 -17.91
C HIS A 25 -7.58 -0.25 -17.49
N GLU A 26 -8.63 0.50 -17.85
CA GLU A 26 -8.82 1.92 -17.47
C GLU A 26 -7.60 2.80 -17.78
N GLN A 27 -7.17 2.83 -19.04
CA GLN A 27 -5.98 3.58 -19.46
C GLN A 27 -4.73 3.19 -18.65
N ASP A 28 -4.53 1.89 -18.46
CA ASP A 28 -3.39 1.29 -17.76
C ASP A 28 -3.36 1.62 -16.24
N THR A 29 -4.46 2.04 -15.61
CA THR A 29 -4.50 2.30 -14.16
C THR A 29 -4.98 1.12 -13.33
N VAL A 30 -5.55 0.09 -13.97
CA VAL A 30 -6.02 -1.13 -13.31
C VAL A 30 -5.24 -2.31 -13.88
N ALA A 31 -4.63 -3.12 -13.01
CA ALA A 31 -3.97 -4.37 -13.39
C ALA A 31 -4.78 -5.55 -12.87
N HIS A 32 -5.33 -6.36 -13.78
CA HIS A 32 -6.18 -7.50 -13.47
C HIS A 32 -5.46 -8.81 -13.79
N ARG A 33 -5.48 -9.75 -12.85
CA ARG A 33 -4.87 -11.08 -13.03
C ARG A 33 -5.90 -12.04 -13.60
N GLU A 34 -5.73 -12.42 -14.86
CA GLU A 34 -6.68 -13.26 -15.60
C GLU A 34 -6.58 -14.75 -15.23
N MET A 35 -5.37 -15.25 -14.96
CA MET A 35 -5.12 -16.68 -14.78
C MET A 35 -3.99 -16.97 -13.78
N SER A 36 -4.05 -18.16 -13.16
CA SER A 36 -3.01 -18.70 -12.27
C SER A 36 -2.66 -17.77 -11.09
N PHE A 37 -1.63 -18.11 -10.33
CA PHE A 37 -1.07 -17.29 -9.25
C PHE A 37 0.28 -16.66 -9.58
N ALA A 38 0.89 -17.09 -10.69
CA ALA A 38 2.22 -16.68 -11.14
C ALA A 38 2.15 -15.85 -12.43
N ASN A 39 3.29 -15.34 -12.89
CA ASN A 39 3.42 -14.48 -14.08
C ASN A 39 2.55 -13.23 -14.02
N ALA A 40 2.39 -12.66 -12.84
CA ALA A 40 1.54 -11.50 -12.58
C ALA A 40 2.33 -10.33 -11.95
N ILE A 41 3.52 -10.07 -12.49
CA ILE A 41 4.39 -8.96 -12.06
C ILE A 41 4.04 -7.73 -12.90
N VAL A 42 3.92 -6.57 -12.26
CA VAL A 42 3.69 -5.28 -12.93
C VAL A 42 4.53 -4.20 -12.27
N PHE A 43 4.91 -3.20 -13.06
CA PHE A 43 5.73 -2.06 -12.63
C PHE A 43 4.92 -0.77 -12.68
N SER A 44 5.38 0.27 -11.99
CA SER A 44 4.90 1.63 -12.24
C SER A 44 5.33 2.09 -13.63
N GLU A 45 4.48 2.86 -14.31
CA GLU A 45 4.82 3.43 -15.63
C GLU A 45 6.04 4.35 -15.55
N GLN A 46 6.16 5.11 -14.46
CA GLN A 46 7.26 6.05 -14.24
C GLN A 46 8.06 5.65 -13.01
N SER A 47 9.34 6.01 -13.01
CA SER A 47 10.21 5.86 -11.85
C SER A 47 9.68 6.68 -10.67
N LEU A 48 9.61 6.06 -9.50
CA LEU A 48 9.22 6.75 -8.28
C LEU A 48 10.34 7.68 -7.81
N SER A 49 10.02 8.93 -7.46
CA SER A 49 10.98 9.86 -6.88
C SER A 49 11.07 9.70 -5.34
N PRO A 50 12.18 10.14 -4.70
CA PRO A 50 12.25 10.18 -3.24
C PRO A 50 11.07 10.93 -2.60
N GLY A 51 10.37 10.27 -1.67
CA GLY A 51 9.21 10.82 -0.96
C GLY A 51 7.92 10.91 -1.79
N GLU A 52 7.93 10.41 -3.03
CA GLU A 52 6.73 10.23 -3.84
C GLU A 52 5.99 8.95 -3.43
N VAL A 53 4.66 9.03 -3.36
CA VAL A 53 3.82 7.89 -2.96
C VAL A 53 3.21 7.27 -4.20
N PHE A 54 3.49 6.00 -4.43
CA PHE A 54 2.76 5.17 -5.38
C PHE A 54 1.60 4.48 -4.64
N LEU A 55 0.37 4.92 -4.89
CA LEU A 55 -0.82 4.38 -4.23
C LEU A 55 -1.50 3.34 -5.11
N ILE A 56 -1.83 2.20 -4.52
CA ILE A 56 -2.68 1.19 -5.13
C ILE A 56 -3.94 0.96 -4.28
N GLU A 57 -4.99 0.51 -4.95
CA GLU A 57 -6.23 0.04 -4.34
C GLU A 57 -6.44 -1.43 -4.72
N ILE A 58 -6.92 -2.24 -3.78
CA ILE A 58 -7.35 -3.62 -4.07
C ILE A 58 -8.81 -3.57 -4.53
N GLU A 59 -9.04 -3.53 -5.83
CA GLU A 59 -10.41 -3.40 -6.38
C GLU A 59 -11.20 -4.71 -6.35
N SER A 60 -10.51 -5.84 -6.47
CA SER A 60 -11.14 -7.16 -6.45
C SER A 60 -10.20 -8.23 -5.88
N SER A 61 -10.79 -9.32 -5.43
CA SER A 61 -10.07 -10.50 -4.94
C SER A 61 -10.81 -11.76 -5.35
N GLU A 62 -10.07 -12.79 -5.76
CA GLU A 62 -10.64 -14.08 -6.14
C GLU A 62 -10.61 -15.07 -4.97
N ASN A 63 -11.76 -15.67 -4.67
CA ASN A 63 -11.86 -16.69 -3.62
C ASN A 63 -11.17 -17.99 -4.06
N GLY A 64 -10.67 -18.77 -3.10
CA GLY A 64 -10.03 -20.07 -3.38
C GLY A 64 -8.51 -20.02 -3.56
N TRP A 65 -7.92 -18.82 -3.59
CA TRP A 65 -6.48 -18.63 -3.54
C TRP A 65 -5.99 -18.35 -2.12
N SER A 66 -4.82 -18.89 -1.79
CA SER A 66 -4.07 -18.52 -0.59
C SER A 66 -2.73 -17.91 -0.98
N GLY A 67 -2.28 -16.90 -0.23
CA GLY A 67 -1.05 -16.18 -0.52
C GLY A 67 -1.15 -14.70 -0.21
N HIS A 68 -0.12 -13.98 -0.64
CA HIS A 68 0.06 -12.55 -0.35
C HIS A 68 0.41 -11.80 -1.63
N ILE A 69 -0.15 -10.60 -1.77
CA ILE A 69 0.34 -9.61 -2.72
C ILE A 69 1.76 -9.24 -2.31
N ARG A 70 2.66 -9.09 -3.28
CA ARG A 70 4.04 -8.71 -3.05
C ARG A 70 4.26 -7.32 -3.64
N LEU A 71 4.78 -6.41 -2.83
CA LEU A 71 5.06 -5.03 -3.22
C LEU A 71 6.50 -4.67 -2.87
N GLY A 72 7.05 -3.76 -3.64
CA GLY A 72 8.45 -3.43 -3.51
C GLY A 72 8.90 -2.29 -4.40
N LEU A 73 10.20 -2.09 -4.39
CA LEU A 73 10.92 -1.15 -5.25
C LEU A 73 11.95 -1.90 -6.07
N THR A 74 12.27 -1.35 -7.23
CA THR A 74 13.25 -1.93 -8.13
C THR A 74 14.03 -0.83 -8.84
N GLN A 75 15.31 -1.09 -9.11
CA GLN A 75 16.13 -0.27 -10.00
C GLN A 75 16.04 -0.71 -11.47
N LEU A 76 15.25 -1.75 -11.74
CA LEU A 76 15.03 -2.23 -13.10
C LEU A 76 14.24 -1.20 -13.91
N ASP A 77 14.76 -0.84 -15.08
CA ASP A 77 14.02 -0.09 -16.10
C ASP A 77 13.16 -1.10 -16.90
N PRO A 78 11.81 -1.05 -16.78
CA PRO A 78 10.93 -1.96 -17.50
C PRO A 78 11.08 -1.87 -19.02
N ASP A 79 11.38 -0.69 -19.56
CA ASP A 79 11.61 -0.51 -20.99
C ASP A 79 12.94 -1.16 -21.42
N ALA A 80 13.97 -1.08 -20.59
CA ALA A 80 15.24 -1.76 -20.85
C ALA A 80 15.08 -3.28 -20.84
N LEU A 81 14.31 -3.82 -19.88
CA LEU A 81 13.97 -5.25 -19.84
C LEU A 81 13.23 -5.66 -21.11
N GLN A 82 12.21 -4.90 -21.52
CA GLN A 82 11.46 -5.18 -22.75
C GLN A 82 12.37 -5.17 -23.99
N ARG A 83 13.24 -4.15 -24.13
CA ARG A 83 14.20 -4.05 -25.25
C ARG A 83 15.20 -5.21 -25.27
N SER A 84 15.58 -5.73 -24.11
CA SER A 84 16.52 -6.86 -24.00
C SER A 84 15.90 -8.21 -24.37
N GLY A 85 14.57 -8.29 -24.51
CA GLY A 85 13.84 -9.53 -24.78
C GLY A 85 13.83 -10.52 -23.60
N HIS A 86 14.24 -10.08 -22.41
CA HIS A 86 14.21 -10.91 -21.22
C HIS A 86 12.76 -11.13 -20.75
N LEU A 87 12.43 -12.36 -20.41
CA LEU A 87 11.12 -12.68 -19.84
C LEU A 87 11.09 -12.29 -18.36
N LEU A 88 9.94 -11.80 -17.90
CA LEU A 88 9.73 -11.60 -16.47
C LEU A 88 9.70 -12.95 -15.74
N PRO A 89 10.24 -13.02 -14.52
CA PRO A 89 10.16 -14.23 -13.72
C PRO A 89 8.71 -14.54 -13.35
N GLN A 90 8.45 -15.79 -12.99
CA GLN A 90 7.12 -16.22 -12.59
C GLN A 90 6.64 -15.55 -11.29
N CYS A 91 7.57 -15.26 -10.38
CA CYS A 91 7.29 -14.58 -9.13
C CYS A 91 8.43 -13.61 -8.77
N ALA A 92 8.09 -12.52 -8.08
CA ALA A 92 9.07 -11.50 -7.72
C ALA A 92 10.14 -12.00 -6.73
N ILE A 93 9.78 -12.94 -5.85
CA ILE A 93 10.67 -13.54 -4.87
C ILE A 93 10.79 -15.04 -5.18
N PRO A 94 12.01 -15.61 -5.21
CA PRO A 94 13.30 -14.95 -4.97
C PRO A 94 13.84 -14.21 -6.20
N ASP A 95 13.34 -14.50 -7.40
CA ASP A 95 14.03 -14.25 -8.67
C ASP A 95 14.41 -12.79 -8.94
N MET A 96 13.52 -11.83 -8.65
CA MET A 96 13.86 -10.41 -8.84
C MET A 96 14.79 -9.87 -7.75
N VAL A 97 14.75 -10.46 -6.56
CA VAL A 97 15.57 -10.03 -5.41
C VAL A 97 16.97 -10.64 -5.47
N SER A 98 17.10 -11.86 -5.97
CA SER A 98 18.37 -12.58 -6.07
C SER A 98 19.16 -12.22 -7.32
N ASN A 99 18.49 -11.83 -8.41
CA ASN A 99 19.15 -11.53 -9.67
C ASN A 99 19.72 -10.10 -9.72
N LYS A 100 20.95 -9.95 -9.20
CA LYS A 100 21.67 -8.66 -9.20
C LYS A 100 22.17 -8.18 -10.57
N THR A 101 22.08 -9.01 -11.62
CA THR A 101 22.65 -8.65 -12.94
C THR A 101 21.86 -7.56 -13.65
N MET A 102 20.59 -7.39 -13.31
CA MET A 102 19.70 -6.44 -14.00
C MET A 102 19.45 -5.17 -13.17
N GLY A 103 19.67 -5.22 -11.86
CA GLY A 103 19.43 -4.14 -10.90
C GLY A 103 18.99 -4.69 -9.56
N GLU A 104 19.08 -3.89 -8.49
CA GLU A 104 18.60 -4.32 -7.18
C GLU A 104 17.08 -4.16 -7.07
N SER A 105 16.43 -5.16 -6.46
CA SER A 105 15.00 -5.12 -6.14
C SER A 105 14.77 -5.51 -4.68
N TRP A 106 13.85 -4.79 -4.03
CA TRP A 106 13.44 -5.01 -2.64
C TRP A 106 11.95 -5.24 -2.60
N VAL A 107 11.52 -6.48 -2.33
CA VAL A 107 10.12 -6.88 -2.38
C VAL A 107 9.75 -7.54 -1.06
N CYS A 108 8.56 -7.21 -0.54
CA CYS A 108 8.00 -7.85 0.64
C CYS A 108 6.57 -8.32 0.38
N ALA A 109 6.12 -9.33 1.13
CA ALA A 109 4.74 -9.78 1.12
C ALA A 109 3.88 -8.87 2.01
N LEU A 110 2.75 -8.39 1.48
CA LEU A 110 1.69 -7.79 2.26
C LEU A 110 0.92 -8.87 3.02
N THR A 111 1.06 -8.88 4.35
CA THR A 111 0.42 -9.90 5.19
C THR A 111 -0.74 -9.30 5.99
N LYS A 112 -1.72 -10.15 6.32
CA LYS A 112 -2.88 -9.77 7.15
C LYS A 112 -2.49 -9.27 8.55
N HIS A 113 -1.29 -9.61 9.03
CA HIS A 113 -0.81 -9.34 10.39
C HIS A 113 0.41 -8.41 10.43
N GLN A 114 0.62 -7.60 9.40
CA GLN A 114 1.83 -6.78 9.28
C GLN A 114 1.86 -5.69 10.39
N ALA A 115 2.38 -6.03 11.56
CA ALA A 115 2.31 -5.26 12.80
C ALA A 115 3.24 -4.04 12.86
N TRP A 116 3.44 -3.33 11.74
CA TRP A 116 4.16 -2.04 11.71
C TRP A 116 3.21 -0.85 11.54
N TYR A 117 1.92 -1.06 11.81
CA TYR A 117 0.92 0.01 11.89
C TYR A 117 1.17 0.83 13.14
N ASP A 118 1.91 1.91 12.96
CA ASP A 118 1.67 3.08 13.77
C ASP A 118 1.46 4.27 12.85
N ALA A 119 0.27 4.88 12.91
CA ALA A 119 0.05 6.19 12.29
C ALA A 119 1.09 7.22 12.80
N ASN A 120 1.66 7.01 13.99
CA ASN A 120 2.79 7.79 14.51
C ASN A 120 4.08 7.57 13.70
N TYR A 121 4.29 6.41 13.06
CA TYR A 121 5.46 6.20 12.21
C TYR A 121 5.42 7.08 10.96
N LEU A 122 4.22 7.30 10.39
CA LEU A 122 4.05 8.27 9.32
C LEU A 122 4.37 9.68 9.80
N THR A 123 4.04 10.05 11.04
CA THR A 123 4.38 11.39 11.57
C THR A 123 5.89 11.66 11.69
N ASN A 124 6.72 10.60 11.74
CA ASN A 124 8.18 10.75 11.75
C ASN A 124 8.76 11.13 10.39
N TYR A 125 8.04 10.86 9.30
CA TYR A 125 8.51 11.05 7.92
C TYR A 125 7.64 12.03 7.11
N PHE A 126 6.38 12.17 7.50
CA PHE A 126 5.38 13.03 6.89
C PHE A 126 4.74 13.89 7.96
N ARG A 127 4.63 15.18 7.69
CA ARG A 127 3.76 16.00 8.54
C ARG A 127 2.32 15.63 8.20
N LEU A 128 1.50 15.40 9.23
CA LEU A 128 0.06 15.18 9.11
C LEU A 128 -0.64 16.35 9.81
N ASP A 129 -1.66 16.95 9.19
CA ASP A 129 -2.55 17.93 9.85
C ASP A 129 -3.96 17.37 10.11
N GLY A 130 -4.14 16.05 9.93
CA GLY A 130 -5.41 15.34 10.03
C GLY A 130 -6.16 15.21 8.69
N ASN A 131 -6.01 16.18 7.80
CA ASN A 131 -6.70 16.20 6.50
C ASN A 131 -5.75 16.02 5.32
N HIS A 132 -4.47 16.30 5.52
CA HIS A 132 -3.44 16.22 4.50
C HIS A 132 -2.18 15.51 5.00
N VAL A 133 -1.55 14.81 4.08
CA VAL A 133 -0.19 14.29 4.19
C VAL A 133 0.73 15.27 3.46
N PHE A 134 1.74 15.76 4.15
CA PHE A 134 2.77 16.62 3.58
C PHE A 134 4.04 15.80 3.34
N THR A 135 4.48 15.73 2.10
CA THR A 135 5.74 15.11 1.69
C THR A 135 6.71 16.16 1.16
N SER A 136 7.97 15.78 0.91
CA SER A 136 8.95 16.62 0.22
C SER A 136 8.51 17.02 -1.21
N ARG A 137 7.53 16.32 -1.76
CA ARG A 137 7.05 16.44 -3.14
C ARG A 137 5.68 17.12 -3.26
N GLY A 138 5.03 17.45 -2.15
CA GLY A 138 3.73 18.11 -2.19
C GLY A 138 2.84 17.77 -1.02
N THR A 139 1.55 18.03 -1.22
CA THR A 139 0.51 17.78 -0.21
C THR A 139 -0.62 17.04 -0.89
N PHE A 140 -1.09 15.96 -0.28
CA PHE A 140 -2.24 15.21 -0.77
C PHE A 140 -3.20 14.88 0.38
N PRO A 141 -4.51 14.78 0.12
CA PRO A 141 -5.48 14.65 1.19
C PRO A 141 -5.44 13.23 1.78
N THR A 142 -5.57 13.11 3.11
CA THR A 142 -5.60 11.82 3.81
C THR A 142 -6.77 10.94 3.36
N SER A 143 -7.81 11.53 2.75
CA SER A 143 -8.95 10.81 2.18
C SER A 143 -8.56 9.84 1.07
N ILE A 144 -7.50 10.09 0.29
CA ILE A 144 -7.07 9.13 -0.74
C ILE A 144 -6.49 7.86 -0.14
N LEU A 145 -6.00 7.91 1.11
CA LEU A 145 -5.45 6.77 1.82
C LEU A 145 -6.50 6.02 2.65
N LYS A 146 -7.75 6.51 2.68
CA LYS A 146 -8.86 5.82 3.32
C LYS A 146 -9.38 4.74 2.39
N SER A 147 -9.69 3.59 2.94
CA SER A 147 -10.29 2.49 2.19
C SER A 147 -11.58 2.89 1.50
N SER A 148 -11.76 2.42 0.27
CA SER A 148 -12.98 2.56 -0.54
C SER A 148 -13.96 1.46 -0.19
N GLY A 149 -14.80 1.68 0.82
CA GLY A 149 -15.82 0.71 1.19
C GLY A 149 -16.69 1.16 2.33
N HIS A 150 -18.00 0.91 2.22
CA HIS A 150 -18.96 1.14 3.28
C HIS A 150 -18.63 0.29 4.52
N GLU A 151 -18.48 0.94 5.67
CA GLU A 151 -18.73 0.41 7.02
C GLU A 151 -17.97 -0.85 7.50
N LYS A 152 -16.99 -1.38 6.75
CA LYS A 152 -16.07 -2.37 7.33
C LYS A 152 -15.05 -1.69 8.23
N MET A 153 -15.39 -1.77 9.50
CA MET A 153 -14.71 -1.25 10.67
C MET A 153 -13.22 -1.63 10.81
N ASP A 154 -12.78 -2.72 10.16
CA ASP A 154 -11.40 -3.23 10.19
C ASP A 154 -11.03 -3.93 8.86
N ILE A 155 -10.69 -3.12 7.85
CA ILE A 155 -10.21 -3.62 6.56
C ILE A 155 -8.74 -4.06 6.64
N LEU A 156 -8.45 -5.29 6.21
CA LEU A 156 -7.08 -5.80 6.17
C LEU A 156 -6.33 -5.27 4.93
N PRO A 157 -4.98 -5.27 4.94
CA PRO A 157 -4.18 -4.70 3.86
C PRO A 157 -4.46 -5.28 2.47
N THR A 158 -4.92 -6.53 2.41
CA THR A 158 -5.21 -7.28 1.17
C THR A 158 -6.70 -7.41 0.89
N ASP A 159 -7.57 -6.82 1.72
CA ASP A 159 -9.01 -6.89 1.51
C ASP A 159 -9.42 -5.94 0.37
N VAL A 160 -10.51 -6.27 -0.32
CA VAL A 160 -11.12 -5.39 -1.32
C VAL A 160 -11.49 -4.05 -0.70
N GLY A 161 -11.09 -2.95 -1.34
CA GLY A 161 -11.20 -1.57 -0.88
C GLY A 161 -9.98 -1.08 -0.09
N SER A 162 -8.99 -1.95 0.18
CA SER A 162 -7.78 -1.58 0.90
C SER A 162 -6.88 -0.71 0.02
N ARG A 163 -6.29 0.33 0.60
CA ARG A 163 -5.38 1.23 -0.08
C ARG A 163 -3.99 1.18 0.53
N VAL A 164 -3.00 0.98 -0.33
CA VAL A 164 -1.60 0.82 0.04
C VAL A 164 -0.73 1.76 -0.76
N GLY A 165 -0.11 2.72 -0.07
CA GLY A 165 0.95 3.57 -0.60
C GLY A 165 2.32 2.95 -0.37
N VAL A 166 3.19 3.00 -1.38
CA VAL A 166 4.61 2.64 -1.28
C VAL A 166 5.45 3.86 -1.60
N LEU A 167 6.51 4.08 -0.83
CA LEU A 167 7.48 5.16 -1.08
C LEU A 167 8.86 4.79 -0.56
N TYR A 168 9.88 5.57 -0.91
CA TYR A 168 11.18 5.51 -0.26
C TYR A 168 11.74 6.86 0.12
N LEU A 169 12.59 6.86 1.13
CA LEU A 169 13.32 8.02 1.62
C LEU A 169 14.82 7.70 1.68
N PRO A 170 15.68 8.44 0.96
CA PRO A 170 17.12 8.30 1.07
C PRO A 170 17.60 8.51 2.51
N CYS A 171 18.46 7.62 2.99
CA CYS A 171 19.13 7.73 4.28
C CYS A 171 20.64 7.53 4.07
N GLY A 172 21.43 8.58 4.24
CA GLY A 172 22.88 8.52 3.97
C GLY A 172 23.23 8.50 2.48
N GLN A 173 24.43 8.02 2.14
CA GLN A 173 25.02 8.22 0.81
C GLN A 173 24.49 7.28 -0.27
N ASN A 174 24.09 6.05 0.08
CA ASN A 174 23.65 5.04 -0.89
C ASN A 174 22.58 4.08 -0.34
N MET A 175 21.85 4.52 0.69
CA MET A 175 20.78 3.73 1.28
C MET A 175 19.48 4.51 1.20
N ALA A 176 18.37 3.78 1.18
CA ALA A 176 17.04 4.32 1.33
C ALA A 176 16.19 3.39 2.19
N VAL A 177 15.23 3.97 2.90
CA VAL A 177 14.22 3.22 3.63
C VAL A 177 12.94 3.21 2.80
N MET A 178 12.44 2.01 2.51
CA MET A 178 11.11 1.82 1.91
C MET A 178 10.05 1.85 3.00
N HIS A 179 8.97 2.59 2.77
CA HIS A 179 7.84 2.70 3.69
C HIS A 179 6.53 2.29 3.00
N PHE A 180 5.65 1.68 3.79
CA PHE A 180 4.27 1.38 3.40
C PHE A 180 3.30 2.28 4.17
N ILE A 181 2.30 2.79 3.48
CA ILE A 181 1.18 3.56 4.03
C ILE A 181 -0.07 2.76 3.76
N ILE A 182 -0.67 2.16 4.78
CA ILE A 182 -1.83 1.27 4.58
C ILE A 182 -2.99 1.86 5.36
N ASN A 183 -4.14 2.02 4.68
CA ASN A 183 -5.43 2.37 5.27
C ASN A 183 -5.33 3.39 6.42
N VAL A 184 -5.11 4.68 6.10
CA VAL A 184 -4.97 5.70 7.16
C VAL A 184 -6.21 5.67 8.06
N ASN A 185 -5.96 5.33 9.33
CA ASN A 185 -6.97 5.10 10.35
C ASN A 185 -7.99 6.24 10.38
N SER A 186 -9.27 5.87 10.38
CA SER A 186 -10.32 6.80 10.77
C SER A 186 -10.13 7.20 12.25
N LEU A 187 -10.69 8.34 12.67
CA LEU A 187 -10.73 8.72 14.10
C LEU A 187 -11.30 7.57 14.95
N GLN A 188 -12.28 6.84 14.42
CA GLN A 188 -12.89 5.68 15.05
C GLN A 188 -11.90 4.53 15.26
N SER A 189 -11.07 4.19 14.27
CA SER A 189 -10.02 3.16 14.37
C SER A 189 -8.95 3.56 15.38
N ALA A 190 -8.53 4.83 15.37
CA ALA A 190 -7.59 5.37 16.36
C ALA A 190 -8.17 5.32 17.78
N CYS A 191 -9.43 5.75 17.98
CA CYS A 191 -10.11 5.65 19.26
C CYS A 191 -10.20 4.20 19.76
N ARG A 192 -10.49 3.25 18.86
CA ARG A 192 -10.52 1.81 19.19
C ARG A 192 -9.18 1.30 19.69
N GLU A 193 -8.10 1.56 18.97
CA GLU A 193 -6.75 1.16 19.41
C GLU A 193 -6.41 1.76 20.77
N THR A 194 -6.71 3.05 20.99
CA THR A 194 -6.51 3.70 22.29
C THR A 194 -7.33 3.03 23.38
N ILE A 195 -8.60 2.71 23.13
CA ILE A 195 -9.46 2.03 24.09
C ILE A 195 -8.87 0.65 24.43
N LEU A 196 -8.56 -0.18 23.43
CA LEU A 196 -8.07 -1.56 23.62
C LEU A 196 -6.67 -1.64 24.23
N LYS A 197 -5.82 -0.62 24.05
CA LYS A 197 -4.54 -0.51 24.79
C LYS A 197 -4.76 -0.31 26.30
N ASN A 198 -5.89 0.27 26.69
CA ASN A 198 -6.18 0.64 28.08
C ASN A 198 -7.19 -0.30 28.76
N ILE A 199 -7.83 -1.22 28.04
CA ILE A 199 -8.80 -2.16 28.62
C ILE A 199 -8.60 -3.59 28.10
N LYS A 200 -8.88 -4.57 28.96
CA LYS A 200 -8.93 -5.98 28.54
C LYS A 200 -10.19 -6.24 27.70
N ALA A 201 -10.10 -7.11 26.70
CA ALA A 201 -11.23 -7.49 25.84
C ALA A 201 -12.48 -7.91 26.64
N ALA A 202 -12.30 -8.71 27.70
CA ALA A 202 -13.41 -9.13 28.58
C ALA A 202 -14.15 -7.97 29.29
N SER A 203 -13.53 -6.80 29.39
CA SER A 203 -14.10 -5.60 30.02
C SER A 203 -14.87 -4.71 29.04
N VAL A 204 -14.77 -4.95 27.73
CA VAL A 204 -15.46 -4.12 26.71
C VAL A 204 -16.97 -4.12 26.90
N SER A 205 -17.56 -5.25 27.29
CA SER A 205 -19.01 -5.38 27.53
C SER A 205 -19.52 -4.44 28.63
N LYS A 206 -18.64 -4.03 29.56
CA LYS A 206 -18.96 -3.16 30.71
C LYS A 206 -18.83 -1.67 30.40
N LEU A 207 -18.32 -1.29 29.23
CA LEU A 207 -18.20 0.12 28.86
C LEU A 207 -19.59 0.77 28.71
N PRO A 208 -19.74 2.06 29.03
CA PRO A 208 -20.97 2.82 28.79
C PRO A 208 -21.08 3.22 27.31
N LEU A 209 -20.92 2.26 26.39
CA LEU A 209 -20.99 2.45 24.95
C LEU A 209 -22.20 1.71 24.35
N PRO A 210 -22.78 2.20 23.24
CA PRO A 210 -23.75 1.45 22.44
C PRO A 210 -23.24 0.06 22.01
N ASN A 211 -24.15 -0.91 21.84
CA ASN A 211 -23.79 -2.29 21.51
C ASN A 211 -22.98 -2.41 20.21
N ALA A 212 -23.36 -1.66 19.17
CA ALA A 212 -22.61 -1.62 17.91
C ALA A 212 -21.13 -1.23 18.10
N LEU A 213 -20.82 -0.32 19.03
CA LEU A 213 -19.43 0.04 19.35
C LEU A 213 -18.73 -1.01 20.21
N LYS A 214 -19.45 -1.74 21.05
CA LYS A 214 -18.87 -2.87 21.81
C LYS A 214 -18.55 -4.05 20.91
N GLU A 215 -19.43 -4.35 19.96
CA GLU A 215 -19.22 -5.36 18.91
C GLU A 215 -18.01 -5.00 18.05
N TYR A 216 -17.90 -3.73 17.65
CA TYR A 216 -16.73 -3.19 16.97
C TYR A 216 -15.42 -3.39 17.76
N LEU A 217 -15.41 -3.00 19.03
CA LEU A 217 -14.24 -3.15 19.89
C LEU A 217 -13.81 -4.64 20.02
N LEU A 218 -14.77 -5.57 20.00
CA LEU A 218 -14.55 -7.01 20.21
C LEU A 218 -14.39 -7.86 18.95
N TYR A 219 -14.52 -7.30 17.75
CA TYR A 219 -14.58 -8.08 16.50
C TYR A 219 -15.71 -9.13 16.48
N LYS A 220 -16.84 -8.85 17.13
CA LYS A 220 -18.04 -9.70 16.99
C LYS A 220 -18.85 -9.18 15.81
N THR A 221 -19.01 -10.03 14.79
CA THR A 221 -19.86 -9.76 13.61
C THR A 221 -21.31 -10.06 13.91
#